data_AF-A0A1Q7F9A9-F1
#
_entry.id   AF-A0A1Q7F9A9-F1
#
_cell.length_a   1.000
_cell.length_b   1.000
_cell.length_c   1.000
_cell.angle_alpha   90.00
_cell.angle_beta   90.00
_cell.angle_gamma   90.00
#
_symmetry.space_group_name_H-M   'P 1'
#
loop_
_entity.id
_entity.type
_entity.pdbx_description
1 polymer ?
#
loop_
_entity_poly.entity_id
_entity_poly.type
_entity_poly.pdbx_seq_one_letter_code
_entity_poly.pdbx_strand_id
1 'polypeptide(L)'
;MPASNSLLGRILRANEEASRRFGENTAEVDAFIHATTQLTPWQWRQVLTARRLVSTVTKEDAAQATESLVAIKAAIGSSERRVSEPMAKAGEALLAALEKRSDDKVAAAWQALSALVMRQQLSTLKFAAHYAPFITLIPVSGFDGLDPTTMRFLAAVQSLTREKCELLARRWRLDHEASRALIQAVTKTEHLKAEEAGALVALRTIPAQLTGDLGWAAVKTIVHGGRVLASRADLSGEQVAVLWAPLEPAIELASMLEPAAKPVRSRVRARAPASRAQGPYGPNSTEVSNFIKSVVALSPIQWLRILDRRKLVASVTRQGGAEPAGVVRSLLAAIKGTGDLDMLTRCRAFSAVDRAAGTIAAKAELTHEESMRGYGAFGDLAQMDYVGVDGFAKLVGRLATGDWVKIADSVPAVNQDVVGPLVSAGSGLYDFLESRSDEEAVAAWEAASALVRRLHLTPIKFAASYAPFASAIPATNPKSLSAPVLRYVSAVSRLSTNQCAVLAQPWHVADDLSSALTRAAADVGARTAEEAAALAAVVTVPMRVSGSEGWAAAKTAAFGGRVLGSRSRLSLEHLEVLWRPIQAAIPLASLVAVAKSRR
;
A
#
# COMPACT_ATOMS: atom_id res chain seq x y z
N MET A 1 -2.38 -3.11 -25.03
CA MET A 1 -2.23 -3.25 -23.55
C MET A 1 -3.60 -3.23 -22.84
N PRO A 2 -4.36 -4.34 -22.86
CA PRO A 2 -5.68 -4.49 -22.20
C PRO A 2 -5.65 -4.83 -20.71
N ALA A 3 -4.50 -5.26 -20.18
CA ALA A 3 -4.31 -5.62 -18.78
C ALA A 3 -4.56 -4.48 -17.78
N SER A 4 -5.05 -3.34 -18.26
CA SER A 4 -5.41 -2.18 -17.46
C SER A 4 -6.90 -1.97 -17.21
N ASN A 5 -7.75 -2.58 -18.02
CA ASN A 5 -9.21 -2.40 -17.92
C ASN A 5 -9.88 -3.56 -17.15
N SER A 6 -9.20 -4.70 -16.97
CA SER A 6 -9.65 -5.76 -16.06
C SER A 6 -9.73 -5.26 -14.61
N LEU A 7 -10.50 -5.94 -13.76
CA LEU A 7 -10.61 -5.58 -12.34
C LEU A 7 -9.22 -5.55 -11.69
N LEU A 8 -8.42 -6.61 -11.90
CA LEU A 8 -7.03 -6.67 -11.43
C LEU A 8 -6.13 -5.67 -12.12
N GLY A 9 -6.35 -5.35 -13.40
CA GLY A 9 -5.60 -4.32 -14.11
C GLY A 9 -5.77 -2.93 -13.53
N ARG A 10 -7.02 -2.59 -13.21
CA ARG A 10 -7.39 -1.33 -12.54
C ARG A 10 -6.91 -1.31 -11.08
N ILE A 11 -6.89 -2.48 -10.41
CA ILE A 11 -6.30 -2.64 -9.07
C ILE A 11 -4.79 -2.40 -9.14
N LEU A 12 -4.07 -3.09 -10.03
CA LEU A 12 -2.63 -3.03 -10.12
C LEU A 12 -2.14 -1.64 -10.53
N ARG A 13 -2.81 -0.92 -11.44
CA ARG A 13 -2.46 0.48 -11.76
C ARG A 13 -2.71 1.46 -10.62
N ALA A 14 -3.90 1.41 -10.01
CA ALA A 14 -4.21 2.28 -8.87
C ALA A 14 -3.28 1.96 -7.69
N ASN A 15 -2.90 0.69 -7.55
CA ASN A 15 -1.93 0.25 -6.58
C ASN A 15 -0.52 0.64 -6.99
N GLU A 16 -0.10 0.62 -8.26
CA GLU A 16 1.22 1.10 -8.74
C GLU A 16 1.39 2.60 -8.52
N GLU A 17 0.34 3.38 -8.75
CA GLU A 17 0.35 4.83 -8.59
C GLU A 17 0.24 5.24 -7.11
N ALA A 18 -0.46 4.46 -6.27
CA ALA A 18 -0.46 4.60 -4.83
C ALA A 18 0.78 3.99 -4.15
N SER A 19 1.37 2.92 -4.70
CA SER A 19 2.56 2.21 -4.21
C SER A 19 3.87 2.86 -4.65
N ARG A 20 3.79 4.00 -5.34
CA ARG A 20 4.93 4.89 -5.56
C ARG A 20 4.75 6.28 -4.93
N ARG A 21 3.82 6.44 -3.96
CA ARG A 21 3.60 7.70 -3.22
C ARG A 21 4.90 8.31 -2.70
N PHE A 22 5.84 7.47 -2.27
CA PHE A 22 7.17 7.85 -1.77
C PHE A 22 8.31 7.24 -2.62
N GLY A 23 8.04 6.88 -3.88
CA GLY A 23 9.00 6.21 -4.76
C GLY A 23 8.99 4.68 -4.59
N GLU A 24 10.07 4.02 -4.99
CA GLU A 24 10.15 2.54 -5.08
C GLU A 24 9.96 1.82 -3.74
N ASN A 25 10.24 2.50 -2.61
CA ASN A 25 10.15 1.92 -1.27
C ASN A 25 8.86 2.34 -0.51
N THR A 26 7.80 2.76 -1.21
CA THR A 26 6.59 3.34 -0.57
C THR A 26 6.00 2.46 0.53
N ALA A 27 5.91 1.14 0.33
CA ALA A 27 5.35 0.23 1.34
C ALA A 27 6.17 0.23 2.65
N GLU A 28 7.50 0.27 2.56
CA GLU A 28 8.39 0.33 3.72
C GLU A 28 8.30 1.69 4.42
N VAL A 29 8.20 2.77 3.64
CA VAL A 29 8.08 4.14 4.13
C VAL A 29 6.74 4.35 4.85
N ASP A 30 5.62 3.88 4.29
CA ASP A 30 4.29 3.92 4.95
C ASP A 30 4.29 3.09 6.24
N ALA A 31 4.85 1.87 6.22
CA ALA A 31 4.95 1.03 7.40
C ALA A 31 5.79 1.69 8.51
N PHE A 32 6.90 2.35 8.14
CA PHE A 32 7.74 3.09 9.07
C PHE A 32 7.02 4.30 9.68
N ILE A 33 6.35 5.14 8.86
CA ILE A 33 5.58 6.30 9.36
C ILE A 33 4.48 5.82 10.31
N HIS A 34 3.76 4.77 9.95
CA HIS A 34 2.71 4.22 10.80
C HIS A 34 3.29 3.68 12.12
N ALA A 35 4.35 2.86 12.08
CA ALA A 35 4.94 2.27 13.27
C ALA A 35 5.58 3.31 14.21
N THR A 36 6.21 4.36 13.66
CA THR A 36 6.80 5.45 14.48
C THR A 36 5.73 6.20 15.30
N THR A 37 4.50 6.34 14.78
CA THR A 37 3.41 6.98 15.55
C THR A 37 3.02 6.19 16.80
N GLN A 38 3.14 4.87 16.72
CA GLN A 38 2.71 3.92 17.76
C GLN A 38 3.78 3.68 18.83
N LEU A 39 4.98 4.22 18.66
CA LEU A 39 6.05 4.07 19.65
C LEU A 39 5.67 4.73 20.98
N THR A 40 5.76 3.92 22.03
CA THR A 40 5.57 4.35 23.42
C THR A 40 6.69 5.30 23.86
N PRO A 41 6.48 6.11 24.92
CA PRO A 41 7.54 6.96 25.47
C PRO A 41 8.82 6.20 25.86
N TRP A 42 8.70 4.95 26.29
CA TRP A 42 9.86 4.10 26.60
C TRP A 42 10.60 3.66 25.33
N GLN A 43 9.88 3.20 24.30
CA GLN A 43 10.48 2.85 23.01
C GLN A 43 11.17 4.05 22.36
N TRP A 44 10.61 5.26 22.45
CA TRP A 44 11.29 6.47 21.99
C TRP A 44 12.60 6.75 22.74
N ARG A 45 12.67 6.46 24.05
CA ARG A 45 13.93 6.57 24.80
C ARG A 45 14.95 5.56 24.30
N GLN A 46 14.53 4.34 23.94
CA GLN A 46 15.42 3.35 23.34
C GLN A 46 15.96 3.83 21.99
N VAL A 47 15.11 4.37 21.11
CA VAL A 47 15.53 4.93 19.82
C VAL A 47 16.56 6.03 20.00
N LEU A 48 16.30 7.00 20.88
CA LEU A 48 17.24 8.10 21.12
C LEU A 48 18.55 7.63 21.75
N THR A 49 18.50 6.62 22.62
CA THR A 49 19.71 6.01 23.19
C THR A 49 20.51 5.27 22.13
N ALA A 50 19.85 4.47 21.29
CA ALA A 50 20.47 3.77 20.18
C ALA A 50 21.08 4.77 19.17
N ARG A 51 20.40 5.87 18.86
CA ARG A 51 20.92 6.95 18.02
C ARG A 51 22.20 7.56 18.58
N ARG A 52 22.24 7.85 19.89
CA ARG A 52 23.45 8.35 20.56
C ARG A 52 24.59 7.33 20.51
N LEU A 53 24.30 6.06 20.75
CA LEU A 53 25.29 4.98 20.63
C LEU A 53 25.84 4.88 19.20
N VAL A 54 24.98 4.86 18.19
CA VAL A 54 25.40 4.84 16.77
C VAL A 54 26.31 6.03 16.45
N SER A 55 25.97 7.24 16.91
CA SER A 55 26.82 8.43 16.72
C SER A 55 28.19 8.37 17.40
N THR A 56 28.42 7.44 18.33
CA THR A 56 29.77 7.26 18.92
C THR A 56 30.75 6.58 17.97
N VAL A 57 30.26 5.87 16.95
CA VAL A 57 31.09 5.19 15.94
C VAL A 57 30.93 5.80 14.54
N THR A 58 29.79 6.44 14.25
CA THR A 58 29.62 7.18 13.00
C THR A 58 30.16 8.59 13.19
N LYS A 59 30.93 9.11 12.22
CA LYS A 59 31.39 10.51 12.22
C LYS A 59 30.27 11.51 11.88
N GLU A 60 29.03 11.14 12.15
CA GLU A 60 27.85 11.97 11.91
C GLU A 60 27.46 12.66 13.21
N ASP A 61 27.67 13.97 13.30
CA ASP A 61 27.32 14.74 14.49
C ASP A 61 25.80 14.72 14.71
N ALA A 62 25.38 14.13 15.84
CA ALA A 62 23.98 14.10 16.25
C ALA A 62 23.39 15.53 16.41
N ALA A 63 24.24 16.53 16.69
CA ALA A 63 23.89 17.94 16.81
C ALA A 63 23.61 18.62 15.46
N GLN A 64 24.35 18.27 14.41
CA GLN A 64 24.20 18.85 13.06
C GLN A 64 22.85 18.45 12.41
N ALA A 65 22.29 17.32 12.83
CA ALA A 65 20.97 16.84 12.42
C ALA A 65 19.79 17.64 12.99
N THR A 66 19.97 18.29 14.15
CA THR A 66 18.90 19.08 14.81
C THR A 66 18.86 20.51 14.24
N GLU A 67 20.01 21.10 13.93
CA GLU A 67 20.10 22.36 13.17
C GLU A 67 19.60 22.19 11.72
N SER A 68 19.70 20.98 11.17
CA SER A 68 19.11 20.65 9.86
C SER A 68 17.58 20.60 9.88
N LEU A 69 16.91 20.32 11.01
CA LEU A 69 15.46 20.07 11.03
C LEU A 69 14.62 21.33 10.75
N VAL A 70 15.08 22.49 11.20
CA VAL A 70 14.45 23.79 10.87
C VAL A 70 14.62 24.10 9.39
N ALA A 71 15.83 23.88 8.85
CA ALA A 71 16.11 24.04 7.42
C ALA A 71 15.35 23.02 6.55
N ILE A 72 15.15 21.80 7.04
CA ILE A 72 14.37 20.73 6.40
C ILE A 72 12.89 21.07 6.42
N LYS A 73 12.33 21.50 7.56
CA LYS A 73 10.94 21.99 7.65
C LYS A 73 10.72 23.15 6.68
N ALA A 74 11.69 24.06 6.58
CA ALA A 74 11.65 25.18 5.63
C ALA A 74 11.76 24.72 4.17
N ALA A 75 12.61 23.75 3.85
CA ALA A 75 12.80 23.22 2.48
C ALA A 75 11.65 22.31 2.02
N ILE A 76 10.98 21.59 2.94
CA ILE A 76 9.75 20.86 2.67
C ILE A 76 8.58 21.85 2.45
N GLY A 77 8.61 22.98 3.15
CA GLY A 77 7.57 24.02 3.07
C GLY A 77 7.74 25.08 1.98
N SER A 78 8.92 25.22 1.37
CA SER A 78 9.23 26.23 0.37
C SER A 78 9.15 25.69 -1.07
N SER A 79 8.83 26.55 -2.03
CA SER A 79 8.77 26.25 -3.47
C SER A 79 10.15 26.08 -4.14
N GLU A 80 11.25 26.22 -3.37
CA GLU A 80 12.60 26.01 -3.88
C GLU A 80 12.88 24.49 -3.97
N ARG A 81 12.92 23.97 -5.20
CA ARG A 81 13.14 22.56 -5.59
C ARG A 81 14.48 21.93 -5.11
N ARG A 82 14.80 21.93 -3.81
CA ARG A 82 16.00 21.26 -3.27
C ARG A 82 15.78 19.80 -2.92
N VAL A 83 14.52 19.36 -2.79
CA VAL A 83 14.15 18.01 -2.34
C VAL A 83 13.28 17.33 -3.40
N SER A 84 13.51 16.04 -3.67
CA SER A 84 12.71 15.28 -4.64
C SER A 84 11.25 15.15 -4.20
N GLU A 85 10.32 15.09 -5.15
CA GLU A 85 8.88 14.97 -4.86
C GLU A 85 8.52 13.78 -3.93
N PRO A 86 9.11 12.58 -4.07
CA PRO A 86 8.89 11.48 -3.13
C PRO A 86 9.35 11.79 -1.70
N MET A 87 10.49 12.46 -1.57
CA MET A 87 11.06 12.83 -0.27
C MET A 87 10.26 13.95 0.41
N ALA A 88 9.76 14.93 -0.36
CA ALA A 88 8.88 15.96 0.15
C ALA A 88 7.57 15.37 0.69
N LYS A 89 6.91 14.49 -0.08
CA LYS A 89 5.68 13.79 0.35
C LYS A 89 5.90 12.93 1.60
N ALA A 90 7.01 12.22 1.69
CA ALA A 90 7.36 11.40 2.85
C ALA A 90 7.59 12.29 4.09
N GLY A 91 8.29 13.42 3.93
CA GLY A 91 8.54 14.38 5.00
C GLY A 91 7.29 15.05 5.53
N GLU A 92 6.37 15.47 4.66
CA GLU A 92 5.08 16.01 5.08
C GLU A 92 4.29 14.99 5.90
N ALA A 93 4.24 13.73 5.44
CA ALA A 93 3.53 12.66 6.14
C ALA A 93 4.15 12.36 7.52
N LEU A 94 5.49 12.33 7.62
CA LEU A 94 6.18 12.10 8.89
C LEU A 94 5.99 13.26 9.87
N LEU A 95 6.09 14.51 9.41
CA LEU A 95 5.91 15.69 10.25
C LEU A 95 4.49 15.77 10.81
N ALA A 96 3.47 15.48 9.98
CA ALA A 96 2.08 15.38 10.43
C ALA A 96 1.89 14.26 11.46
N ALA A 97 2.50 13.10 11.23
CA ALA A 97 2.44 11.94 12.12
C ALA A 97 3.07 12.17 13.50
N LEU A 98 4.08 13.05 13.57
CA LEU A 98 4.86 13.30 14.78
C LEU A 98 4.68 14.72 15.36
N GLU A 99 3.61 15.44 15.00
CA GLU A 99 3.35 16.84 15.39
C GLU A 99 3.48 17.10 16.91
N LYS A 100 3.08 16.12 17.74
CA LYS A 100 3.14 16.22 19.21
C LYS A 100 4.42 15.66 19.84
N ARG A 101 5.44 15.36 19.05
CA ARG A 101 6.72 14.78 19.51
C ARG A 101 7.80 15.85 19.56
N SER A 102 8.80 15.65 20.42
CA SER A 102 9.95 16.54 20.55
C SER A 102 10.81 16.54 19.28
N ASP A 103 11.49 17.64 18.99
CA ASP A 103 12.32 17.77 17.78
C ASP A 103 13.37 16.67 17.66
N ASP A 104 13.97 16.21 18.76
CA ASP A 104 14.91 15.07 18.76
C ASP A 104 14.31 13.78 18.19
N LYS A 105 13.02 13.52 18.46
CA LYS A 105 12.31 12.33 17.97
C LYS A 105 11.97 12.48 16.49
N VAL A 106 11.57 13.68 16.09
CA VAL A 106 11.29 14.01 14.69
C VAL A 106 12.58 13.93 13.87
N ALA A 107 13.70 14.44 14.37
CA ALA A 107 15.00 14.37 13.72
C ALA A 107 15.47 12.92 13.54
N ALA A 108 15.36 12.10 14.60
CA ALA A 108 15.69 10.68 14.51
C ALA A 108 14.83 9.97 13.44
N ALA A 109 13.52 10.19 13.46
CA ALA A 109 12.60 9.56 12.51
C ALA A 109 12.82 10.07 11.07
N TRP A 110 13.14 11.35 10.91
CA TRP A 110 13.44 11.94 9.60
C TRP A 110 14.68 11.32 8.97
N GLN A 111 15.77 11.17 9.74
CA GLN A 111 17.00 10.53 9.24
C GLN A 111 16.72 9.10 8.73
N ALA A 112 15.98 8.30 9.51
CA ALA A 112 15.61 6.95 9.12
C ALA A 112 14.66 6.92 7.90
N LEU A 113 13.67 7.82 7.85
CA LEU A 113 12.73 7.94 6.73
C LEU A 113 13.45 8.33 5.43
N SER A 114 14.30 9.36 5.49
CA SER A 114 15.07 9.80 4.32
C SER A 114 15.99 8.69 3.81
N ALA A 115 16.59 7.93 4.72
CA ALA A 115 17.39 6.77 4.36
C ALA A 115 16.56 5.67 3.67
N LEU A 116 15.33 5.40 4.13
CA LEU A 116 14.41 4.48 3.46
C LEU A 116 14.01 4.95 2.05
N VAL A 117 13.65 6.24 1.91
CA VAL A 117 13.27 6.80 0.60
C VAL A 117 14.45 6.72 -0.39
N MET A 118 15.67 6.98 0.08
CA MET A 118 16.89 6.96 -0.74
C MET A 118 17.65 5.63 -0.69
N ARG A 119 17.06 4.54 -0.19
CA ARG A 119 17.79 3.28 0.13
C ARG A 119 18.66 2.76 -1.01
N GLN A 120 18.19 2.86 -2.26
CA GLN A 120 18.94 2.42 -3.44
C GLN A 120 20.04 3.39 -3.89
N GLN A 121 20.02 4.64 -3.43
CA GLN A 121 20.98 5.69 -3.77
C GLN A 121 22.07 5.84 -2.68
N LEU A 122 21.88 5.21 -1.52
CA LEU A 122 22.81 5.26 -0.40
C LEU A 122 23.68 4.00 -0.36
N SER A 123 24.91 4.15 0.13
CA SER A 123 25.69 2.99 0.51
C SER A 123 25.06 2.29 1.71
N THR A 124 25.28 0.99 1.81
CA THR A 124 24.78 0.14 2.89
C THR A 124 25.05 0.69 4.29
N LEU A 125 26.28 1.18 4.50
CA LEU A 125 26.70 1.78 5.77
C LEU A 125 25.99 3.09 6.06
N LYS A 126 25.75 3.93 5.04
CA LYS A 126 25.07 5.22 5.21
C LYS A 126 23.59 5.01 5.49
N PHE A 127 22.95 4.08 4.80
CA PHE A 127 21.58 3.64 5.12
C PHE A 127 21.48 3.14 6.56
N ALA A 128 22.35 2.19 6.94
CA ALA A 128 22.32 1.58 8.26
C ALA A 128 22.63 2.57 9.39
N ALA A 129 23.53 3.54 9.19
CA ALA A 129 23.83 4.60 10.17
C ALA A 129 22.58 5.39 10.57
N HIS A 130 21.72 5.69 9.60
CA HIS A 130 20.49 6.44 9.86
C HIS A 130 19.33 5.56 10.36
N TYR A 131 19.25 4.29 9.93
CA TYR A 131 18.12 3.41 10.23
C TYR A 131 18.31 2.52 11.48
N ALA A 132 19.54 2.17 11.84
CA ALA A 132 19.86 1.30 12.98
C ALA A 132 19.17 1.68 14.31
N PRO A 133 18.94 2.97 14.65
CA PRO A 133 18.21 3.33 15.87
C PRO A 133 16.78 2.78 15.97
N PHE A 134 16.16 2.43 14.85
CA PHE A 134 14.78 1.92 14.79
C PHE A 134 14.69 0.41 14.58
N ILE A 135 15.75 -0.26 14.13
CA ILE A 135 15.70 -1.64 13.60
C ILE A 135 15.08 -2.67 14.56
N THR A 136 15.22 -2.47 15.87
CA THR A 136 14.70 -3.39 16.89
C THR A 136 13.20 -3.25 17.14
N LEU A 137 12.64 -2.11 16.76
CA LEU A 137 11.23 -1.73 16.99
C LEU A 137 10.44 -1.73 15.69
N ILE A 138 11.11 -1.39 14.58
CA ILE A 138 10.57 -1.30 13.24
C ILE A 138 11.59 -1.97 12.31
N PRO A 139 11.45 -3.28 12.04
CA PRO A 139 12.36 -3.98 11.13
C PRO A 139 12.15 -3.53 9.68
N VAL A 140 13.22 -3.55 8.88
CA VAL A 140 13.13 -3.30 7.43
C VAL A 140 12.56 -4.53 6.73
N SER A 141 11.70 -4.33 5.74
CA SER A 141 11.17 -5.42 4.92
C SER A 141 12.29 -6.17 4.19
N GLY A 142 12.15 -7.49 4.04
CA GLY A 142 13.13 -8.36 3.37
C GLY A 142 14.11 -9.08 4.31
N PHE A 143 14.08 -8.80 5.60
CA PHE A 143 14.84 -9.55 6.62
C PHE A 143 14.25 -10.94 6.92
N ASP A 144 12.96 -11.16 6.66
CA ASP A 144 12.28 -12.44 6.91
C ASP A 144 12.68 -13.56 5.92
N GLY A 145 13.42 -13.22 4.86
CA GLY A 145 13.86 -14.14 3.80
C GLY A 145 15.38 -14.34 3.74
N LEU A 146 16.13 -14.03 4.80
CA LEU A 146 17.58 -14.25 4.85
C LEU A 146 17.91 -15.75 4.92
N ASP A 147 18.97 -16.15 4.24
CA ASP A 147 19.40 -17.55 4.23
C ASP A 147 19.98 -17.96 5.61
N PRO A 148 20.00 -19.27 5.93
CA PRO A 148 20.47 -19.77 7.24
C PRO A 148 21.92 -19.39 7.58
N THR A 149 22.79 -19.21 6.59
CA THR A 149 24.19 -18.80 6.77
C THR A 149 24.23 -17.36 7.27
N THR A 150 23.50 -16.47 6.59
CA THR A 150 23.38 -15.07 6.99
C THR A 150 22.74 -14.94 8.38
N MET A 151 21.70 -15.72 8.69
CA MET A 151 21.08 -15.68 10.01
C MET A 151 22.04 -16.08 11.14
N ARG A 152 22.88 -17.11 10.93
CA ARG A 152 23.94 -17.48 11.89
C ARG A 152 24.97 -16.39 12.04
N PHE A 153 25.36 -15.76 10.93
CA PHE A 153 26.30 -14.63 10.96
C PHE A 153 25.75 -13.48 11.80
N LEU A 154 24.49 -13.09 11.61
CA LEU A 154 23.87 -12.03 12.41
C LEU A 154 23.79 -12.40 13.90
N ALA A 155 23.51 -13.66 14.23
CA ALA A 155 23.52 -14.13 15.62
C ALA A 155 24.94 -14.09 16.23
N ALA A 156 25.98 -14.44 15.46
CA ALA A 156 27.37 -14.30 15.87
C ALA A 156 27.73 -12.83 16.11
N VAL A 157 27.30 -11.92 15.24
CA VAL A 157 27.50 -10.47 15.43
C VAL A 157 26.82 -9.96 16.70
N GLN A 158 25.59 -10.40 16.99
CA GLN A 158 24.85 -10.01 18.20
C GLN A 158 25.50 -10.51 19.50
N SER A 159 26.36 -11.53 19.42
CA SER A 159 27.06 -12.11 20.57
C SER A 159 28.52 -11.67 20.70
N LEU A 160 28.95 -10.67 19.93
CA LEU A 160 30.31 -10.14 20.00
C LEU A 160 30.59 -9.49 21.36
N THR A 161 31.68 -9.91 21.97
CA THR A 161 32.26 -9.26 23.16
C THR A 161 33.18 -8.12 22.74
N ARG A 162 33.60 -7.30 23.72
CA ARG A 162 34.58 -6.25 23.48
C ARG A 162 35.88 -6.77 22.87
N GLU A 163 36.43 -7.88 23.37
CA GLU A 163 37.69 -8.43 22.85
C GLU A 163 37.53 -8.84 21.37
N LYS A 164 36.41 -9.48 21.02
CA LYS A 164 36.12 -9.85 19.63
C LYS A 164 35.93 -8.64 18.73
N CYS A 165 35.29 -7.57 19.22
CA CYS A 165 35.20 -6.31 18.49
C CYS A 165 36.59 -5.68 18.27
N GLU A 166 37.52 -5.78 19.22
CA GLU A 166 38.89 -5.27 19.05
C GLU A 166 39.67 -6.06 18.00
N LEU A 167 39.45 -7.38 17.91
CA LEU A 167 39.98 -8.20 16.82
C LEU A 167 39.46 -7.73 15.45
N LEU A 168 38.17 -7.46 15.34
CA LEU A 168 37.54 -6.96 14.11
C LEU A 168 37.99 -5.54 13.73
N ALA A 169 38.39 -4.73 14.71
CA ALA A 169 38.90 -3.37 14.48
C ALA A 169 40.33 -3.32 13.94
N ARG A 170 41.06 -4.46 13.94
CA ARG A 170 42.44 -4.51 13.47
C ARG A 170 42.51 -4.15 11.99
N ARG A 171 43.58 -3.44 11.62
CA ARG A 171 43.82 -3.08 10.23
C ARG A 171 44.13 -4.34 9.43
N TRP A 172 43.30 -4.60 8.43
CA TRP A 172 43.50 -5.70 7.48
C TRP A 172 43.79 -5.14 6.08
N ARG A 173 44.46 -5.96 5.27
CA ARG A 173 44.68 -5.75 3.84
C ARG A 173 44.30 -7.05 3.15
N LEU A 174 43.53 -6.95 2.08
CA LEU A 174 43.17 -8.09 1.24
C LEU A 174 44.11 -8.15 0.06
N ASP A 175 44.31 -9.36 -0.44
CA ASP A 175 44.99 -9.56 -1.71
C ASP A 175 44.24 -8.85 -2.86
N HIS A 176 44.99 -8.36 -3.85
CA HIS A 176 44.44 -7.57 -4.93
C HIS A 176 43.51 -8.38 -5.84
N GLU A 177 43.81 -9.66 -6.05
CA GLU A 177 43.00 -10.56 -6.87
C GLU A 177 41.68 -10.90 -6.18
N ALA A 178 41.74 -11.28 -4.90
CA ALA A 178 40.55 -11.55 -4.09
C ALA A 178 39.63 -10.31 -3.99
N SER A 179 40.20 -9.12 -3.81
CA SER A 179 39.44 -7.87 -3.79
C SER A 179 38.77 -7.57 -5.14
N ARG A 180 39.44 -7.87 -6.27
CA ARG A 180 38.88 -7.67 -7.61
C ARG A 180 37.74 -8.65 -7.87
N ALA A 181 37.89 -9.91 -7.48
CA ALA A 181 36.87 -10.94 -7.59
C ALA A 181 35.60 -10.54 -6.80
N LEU A 182 35.77 -10.03 -5.57
CA LEU A 182 34.64 -9.55 -4.76
C LEU A 182 33.90 -8.39 -5.44
N ILE A 183 34.62 -7.41 -5.99
CA ILE A 183 33.99 -6.28 -6.70
C ILE A 183 33.19 -6.77 -7.92
N GLN A 184 33.77 -7.69 -8.70
CA GLN A 184 33.08 -8.28 -9.86
C GLN A 184 31.84 -9.08 -9.45
N ALA A 185 31.91 -9.86 -8.37
CA ALA A 185 30.76 -10.60 -7.86
C ALA A 185 29.64 -9.65 -7.37
N VAL A 186 30.00 -8.60 -6.63
CA VAL A 186 29.05 -7.60 -6.12
C VAL A 186 28.31 -6.88 -7.25
N THR A 187 28.98 -6.58 -8.38
CA THR A 187 28.30 -5.95 -9.54
C THR A 187 27.21 -6.81 -10.18
N LYS A 188 27.22 -8.14 -9.94
CA LYS A 188 26.20 -9.07 -10.43
C LYS A 188 25.05 -9.28 -9.45
N THR A 189 25.23 -8.88 -8.19
CA THR A 189 24.23 -9.08 -7.13
C THR A 189 23.34 -7.84 -7.03
N GLU A 190 22.10 -7.91 -7.53
CA GLU A 190 21.18 -6.76 -7.53
C GLU A 190 20.78 -6.31 -6.11
N HIS A 191 20.87 -7.18 -5.09
CA HIS A 191 20.50 -6.85 -3.71
C HIS A 191 21.44 -7.47 -2.67
N LEU A 192 22.31 -6.65 -2.06
CA LEU A 192 23.25 -7.06 -1.00
C LEU A 192 22.57 -7.17 0.38
N LYS A 193 21.50 -7.96 0.47
CA LYS A 193 20.66 -8.09 1.69
C LYS A 193 21.46 -8.50 2.93
N ALA A 194 22.45 -9.40 2.77
CA ALA A 194 23.31 -9.83 3.87
C ALA A 194 24.30 -8.74 4.33
N GLU A 195 24.79 -7.91 3.40
CA GLU A 195 25.64 -6.75 3.73
C GLU A 195 24.85 -5.72 4.55
N GLU A 196 23.62 -5.42 4.12
CA GLU A 196 22.73 -4.47 4.80
C GLU A 196 22.30 -4.96 6.18
N ALA A 197 21.93 -6.24 6.28
CA ALA A 197 21.63 -6.86 7.55
C ALA A 197 22.82 -6.86 8.51
N GLY A 198 24.02 -7.17 7.99
CA GLY A 198 25.27 -7.07 8.75
C GLY A 198 25.51 -5.66 9.27
N ALA A 199 25.34 -4.64 8.43
CA ALA A 199 25.52 -3.23 8.82
C ALA A 199 24.56 -2.79 9.92
N LEU A 200 23.27 -3.12 9.80
CA LEU A 200 22.24 -2.76 10.78
C LEU A 200 22.47 -3.43 12.13
N VAL A 201 22.83 -4.72 12.14
CA VAL A 201 23.12 -5.45 13.38
C VAL A 201 24.45 -5.02 14.00
N ALA A 202 25.47 -4.72 13.18
CA ALA A 202 26.75 -4.21 13.65
C ALA A 202 26.61 -2.86 14.35
N LEU A 203 25.89 -1.92 13.74
CA LEU A 203 25.66 -0.58 14.30
C LEU A 203 24.75 -0.59 15.54
N ARG A 204 23.98 -1.65 15.74
CA ARG A 204 23.27 -1.88 17.00
C ARG A 204 24.19 -2.42 18.10
N THR A 205 25.12 -3.32 17.75
CA THR A 205 25.83 -4.15 18.73
C THR A 205 27.19 -3.58 19.11
N ILE A 206 27.99 -3.20 18.12
CA ILE A 206 29.38 -2.77 18.30
C ILE A 206 29.50 -1.49 19.13
N PRO A 207 28.65 -0.46 18.97
CA PRO A 207 28.77 0.76 19.76
C PRO A 207 28.58 0.59 21.27
N ALA A 208 27.97 -0.52 21.70
CA ALA A 208 27.88 -0.87 23.11
C ALA A 208 29.20 -1.47 23.66
N GLN A 209 30.09 -1.91 22.77
CA GLN A 209 31.35 -2.59 23.10
C GLN A 209 32.57 -1.71 22.82
N LEU A 210 32.59 -1.01 21.67
CA LEU A 210 33.65 -0.14 21.20
C LEU A 210 33.10 1.14 20.55
N THR A 211 33.74 2.26 20.85
CA THR A 211 33.39 3.59 20.30
C THR A 211 34.52 4.15 19.42
N GLY A 212 34.26 5.26 18.76
CA GLY A 212 35.23 5.97 17.93
C GLY A 212 35.67 5.19 16.68
N ASP A 213 36.88 5.48 16.22
CA ASP A 213 37.44 4.90 15.00
C ASP A 213 37.61 3.37 15.08
N LEU A 214 37.86 2.83 16.28
CA LEU A 214 37.96 1.37 16.50
C LEU A 214 36.60 0.68 16.32
N GLY A 215 35.54 1.24 16.94
CA GLY A 215 34.18 0.73 16.73
C GLY A 215 33.76 0.83 15.26
N TRP A 216 34.11 1.93 14.59
CA TRP A 216 33.84 2.09 13.16
C TRP A 216 34.60 1.09 12.27
N ALA A 217 35.86 0.82 12.59
CA ALA A 217 36.65 -0.20 11.90
C ALA A 217 36.02 -1.59 12.05
N ALA A 218 35.59 -1.96 13.26
CA ALA A 218 34.91 -3.22 13.50
C ALA A 218 33.57 -3.32 12.73
N VAL A 219 32.77 -2.24 12.67
CA VAL A 219 31.56 -2.18 11.86
C VAL A 219 31.87 -2.44 10.39
N LYS A 220 32.90 -1.80 9.82
CA LYS A 220 33.31 -2.02 8.42
C LYS A 220 33.73 -3.46 8.15
N THR A 221 34.41 -4.09 9.10
CA THR A 221 34.81 -5.50 8.99
C THR A 221 33.59 -6.42 8.97
N ILE A 222 32.57 -6.17 9.80
CA ILE A 222 31.30 -6.94 9.75
C ILE A 222 30.55 -6.72 8.44
N VAL A 223 30.47 -5.49 7.95
CA VAL A 223 29.84 -5.19 6.66
C VAL A 223 30.57 -5.90 5.51
N HIS A 224 31.90 -5.92 5.55
CA HIS A 224 32.70 -6.70 4.61
C HIS A 224 32.35 -8.19 4.66
N GLY A 225 32.19 -8.78 5.86
CA GLY A 225 31.72 -10.17 6.00
C GLY A 225 30.34 -10.41 5.37
N GLY A 226 29.37 -9.53 5.62
CA GLY A 226 28.04 -9.62 5.00
C GLY A 226 28.10 -9.57 3.46
N ARG A 227 29.01 -8.76 2.90
CA ARG A 227 29.27 -8.70 1.46
C ARG A 227 29.87 -10.00 0.91
N VAL A 228 30.84 -10.58 1.62
CA VAL A 228 31.44 -11.88 1.24
C VAL A 228 30.39 -12.99 1.24
N LEU A 229 29.50 -13.03 2.24
CA LEU A 229 28.40 -14.01 2.27
C LEU A 229 27.42 -13.82 1.11
N ALA A 230 27.04 -12.56 0.80
CA ALA A 230 26.15 -12.26 -0.30
C ALA A 230 26.70 -12.73 -1.66
N SER A 231 28.03 -12.63 -1.84
CA SER A 231 28.72 -12.99 -3.08
C SER A 231 29.31 -14.41 -3.09
N ARG A 232 29.06 -15.23 -2.06
CA ARG A 232 29.71 -16.53 -1.88
C ARG A 232 29.50 -17.49 -3.05
N ALA A 233 28.34 -17.44 -3.70
CA ALA A 233 28.02 -18.30 -4.84
C ALA A 233 28.91 -18.02 -6.08
N ASP A 234 29.46 -16.83 -6.17
CA ASP A 234 30.27 -16.36 -7.30
C ASP A 234 31.78 -16.34 -6.99
N LEU A 235 32.19 -16.80 -5.80
CA LEU A 235 33.58 -16.79 -5.33
C LEU A 235 34.08 -18.22 -5.14
N SER A 236 35.38 -18.44 -5.41
CA SER A 236 36.01 -19.73 -5.08
C SER A 236 36.17 -19.89 -3.56
N GLY A 237 36.26 -21.14 -3.07
CA GLY A 237 36.48 -21.40 -1.64
C GLY A 237 37.74 -20.74 -1.09
N GLU A 238 38.81 -20.70 -1.87
CA GLU A 238 40.07 -20.00 -1.51
C GLU A 238 39.88 -18.48 -1.43
N GLN A 239 39.16 -17.89 -2.40
CA GLN A 239 38.83 -16.47 -2.37
C GLN A 239 37.97 -16.12 -1.16
N VAL A 240 36.97 -16.95 -0.82
CA VAL A 240 36.13 -16.76 0.38
C VAL A 240 37.00 -16.82 1.64
N ALA A 241 37.92 -17.77 1.77
CA ALA A 241 38.80 -17.88 2.93
C ALA A 241 39.69 -16.63 3.09
N VAL A 242 40.30 -16.14 2.00
CA VAL A 242 41.13 -14.92 2.01
C VAL A 242 40.29 -13.69 2.36
N LEU A 243 39.09 -13.57 1.80
CA LEU A 243 38.19 -12.45 2.05
C LEU A 243 37.60 -12.49 3.47
N TRP A 244 37.45 -13.68 4.06
CA TRP A 244 36.92 -13.86 5.41
C TRP A 244 37.99 -13.74 6.51
N ALA A 245 39.28 -13.83 6.16
CA ALA A 245 40.39 -13.74 7.11
C ALA A 245 40.32 -12.58 8.13
N PRO A 246 39.80 -11.37 7.79
CA PRO A 246 39.61 -10.31 8.79
C PRO A 246 38.57 -10.60 9.88
N LEU A 247 37.60 -11.48 9.59
CA LEU A 247 36.53 -11.87 10.52
C LEU A 247 36.87 -13.14 11.30
N GLU A 248 37.67 -14.03 10.73
CA GLU A 248 38.00 -15.35 11.27
C GLU A 248 38.36 -15.36 12.77
N PRO A 249 39.17 -14.41 13.31
CA PRO A 249 39.52 -14.41 14.73
C PRO A 249 38.34 -14.15 15.68
N ALA A 250 37.24 -13.58 15.19
CA ALA A 250 36.07 -13.24 15.98
C ALA A 250 34.84 -14.08 15.61
N ILE A 251 34.71 -14.45 14.33
CA ILE A 251 33.61 -15.21 13.73
C ILE A 251 34.21 -16.22 12.75
N GLU A 252 34.32 -17.47 13.18
CA GLU A 252 34.88 -18.57 12.38
C GLU A 252 33.98 -18.92 11.20
N LEU A 253 34.55 -18.97 9.99
CA LEU A 253 33.80 -19.29 8.77
C LEU A 253 33.14 -20.68 8.85
N ALA A 254 33.83 -21.67 9.42
CA ALA A 254 33.35 -23.05 9.52
C ALA A 254 32.00 -23.14 10.27
N SER A 255 31.86 -22.39 11.38
CA SER A 255 30.62 -22.35 12.18
C SER A 255 29.41 -21.80 11.40
N MET A 256 29.67 -20.98 10.38
CA MET A 256 28.65 -20.41 9.50
C MET A 256 28.24 -21.37 8.38
N LEU A 257 29.09 -22.35 8.05
CA LEU A 257 28.90 -23.27 6.91
C LEU A 257 28.30 -24.62 7.30
N GLU A 258 28.15 -24.94 8.60
CA GLU A 258 27.60 -26.23 9.02
C GLU A 258 26.22 -26.49 8.39
N PRO A 259 25.94 -27.72 7.92
CA PRO A 259 24.65 -28.07 7.33
C PRO A 259 23.54 -27.94 8.38
N ALA A 260 22.43 -27.31 8.00
CA ALA A 260 21.29 -27.12 8.89
C ALA A 260 20.76 -28.47 9.40
N ALA A 261 20.87 -28.71 10.70
CA ALA A 261 20.13 -29.79 11.34
C ALA A 261 18.63 -29.53 11.13
N LYS A 262 17.88 -30.59 10.77
CA LYS A 262 16.42 -30.55 10.54
C LYS A 262 15.73 -29.77 11.67
N PRO A 263 14.75 -28.90 11.36
CA PRO A 263 14.15 -28.04 12.37
C PRO A 263 13.38 -28.87 13.40
N VAL A 264 13.96 -29.01 14.60
CA VAL A 264 13.26 -29.44 15.80
C VAL A 264 12.36 -28.28 16.21
N ARG A 265 11.05 -28.56 16.32
CA ARG A 265 10.03 -27.63 16.82
C ARG A 265 10.37 -27.13 18.23
N SER A 266 11.11 -26.02 18.35
CA SER A 266 11.21 -25.28 19.61
C SER A 266 10.11 -24.21 19.65
N ARG A 267 9.06 -24.49 20.42
CA ARG A 267 8.07 -23.49 20.84
C ARG A 267 8.78 -22.40 21.66
N VAL A 268 9.11 -21.27 21.04
CA VAL A 268 9.33 -20.01 21.76
C VAL A 268 8.07 -19.18 21.61
N ARG A 269 7.32 -19.06 22.71
CA ARG A 269 6.20 -18.13 22.85
C ARG A 269 6.77 -16.70 22.87
N ALA A 270 6.96 -16.12 21.68
CA ALA A 270 7.00 -14.67 21.53
C ALA A 270 5.54 -14.19 21.49
N ARG A 271 5.11 -13.53 22.57
CA ARG A 271 3.83 -12.82 22.60
C ARG A 271 4.00 -11.58 21.72
N ALA A 272 3.74 -11.75 20.42
CA ALA A 272 3.50 -10.64 19.53
C ALA A 272 2.43 -9.72 20.16
N PRO A 273 2.55 -8.39 20.11
CA PRO A 273 1.38 -7.56 20.34
C PRO A 273 0.36 -8.05 19.33
N ALA A 274 -0.83 -8.44 19.81
CA ALA A 274 -1.89 -8.90 18.93
C ALA A 274 -2.07 -7.82 17.86
N SER A 275 -1.62 -8.12 16.64
CA SER A 275 -2.22 -7.51 15.47
C SER A 275 -3.71 -7.73 15.68
N ARG A 276 -4.52 -6.67 15.62
CA ARG A 276 -5.93 -6.90 15.31
C ARG A 276 -5.89 -7.80 14.10
N ALA A 277 -6.32 -9.05 14.27
CA ALA A 277 -6.37 -10.01 13.17
C ALA A 277 -7.01 -9.25 12.01
N GLN A 278 -6.25 -9.03 10.93
CA GLN A 278 -6.85 -8.47 9.74
C GLN A 278 -8.00 -9.41 9.41
N GLY A 279 -9.23 -8.88 9.42
CA GLY A 279 -10.39 -9.73 9.20
C GLY A 279 -10.32 -10.36 7.81
N PRO A 280 -11.13 -11.39 7.54
CA PRO A 280 -11.07 -12.17 6.30
C PRO A 280 -11.19 -11.34 5.01
N TYR A 281 -11.66 -10.09 5.09
CA TYR A 281 -11.81 -9.18 3.95
C TYR A 281 -10.89 -7.95 4.01
N GLY A 282 -9.78 -8.02 4.74
CA GLY A 282 -8.79 -6.95 4.82
C GLY A 282 -9.19 -5.79 5.75
N PRO A 283 -8.73 -4.54 5.51
CA PRO A 283 -8.93 -3.40 6.40
C PRO A 283 -10.40 -3.04 6.68
N ASN A 284 -11.30 -3.36 5.75
CA ASN A 284 -12.74 -3.05 5.84
C ASN A 284 -13.59 -4.28 6.19
N SER A 285 -13.01 -5.26 6.90
CA SER A 285 -13.65 -6.56 7.10
C SER A 285 -15.00 -6.49 7.82
N THR A 286 -15.23 -5.50 8.67
CA THR A 286 -16.51 -5.29 9.35
C THR A 286 -17.61 -4.85 8.38
N GLU A 287 -17.31 -3.90 7.51
CA GLU A 287 -18.22 -3.34 6.52
C GLU A 287 -18.54 -4.38 5.44
N VAL A 288 -17.54 -5.13 4.98
CA VAL A 288 -17.75 -6.23 4.02
C VAL A 288 -18.60 -7.33 4.64
N SER A 289 -18.34 -7.73 5.89
CA SER A 289 -19.17 -8.72 6.59
C SER A 289 -20.62 -8.28 6.71
N ASN A 290 -20.85 -7.01 7.06
CA ASN A 290 -22.19 -6.44 7.18
C ASN A 290 -22.88 -6.39 5.82
N PHE A 291 -22.17 -5.99 4.76
CA PHE A 291 -22.71 -6.00 3.40
C PHE A 291 -23.14 -7.40 2.97
N ILE A 292 -22.28 -8.42 3.16
CA ILE A 292 -22.59 -9.81 2.81
C ILE A 292 -23.83 -10.30 3.55
N LYS A 293 -23.97 -9.98 4.84
CA LYS A 293 -25.17 -10.33 5.62
C LYS A 293 -26.42 -9.59 5.15
N SER A 294 -26.30 -8.30 4.87
CA SER A 294 -27.44 -7.45 4.54
C SER A 294 -27.93 -7.62 3.10
N VAL A 295 -27.03 -7.90 2.15
CA VAL A 295 -27.37 -8.03 0.72
C VAL A 295 -28.28 -9.24 0.47
N VAL A 296 -28.07 -10.32 1.23
CA VAL A 296 -28.91 -11.53 1.19
C VAL A 296 -30.32 -11.27 1.71
N ALA A 297 -30.47 -10.32 2.65
CA ALA A 297 -31.73 -9.97 3.28
C ALA A 297 -32.53 -8.90 2.53
N LEU A 298 -32.07 -8.44 1.35
CA LEU A 298 -32.77 -7.43 0.58
C LEU A 298 -34.05 -7.97 -0.05
N SER A 299 -35.14 -7.22 0.14
CA SER A 299 -36.43 -7.48 -0.51
C SER A 299 -36.39 -7.24 -2.03
N PRO A 300 -37.32 -7.84 -2.80
CA PRO A 300 -37.40 -7.64 -4.25
C PRO A 300 -37.50 -6.15 -4.67
N ILE A 301 -38.26 -5.35 -3.93
CA ILE A 301 -38.41 -3.90 -4.22
C ILE A 301 -37.11 -3.13 -3.98
N GLN A 302 -36.27 -3.56 -3.03
CA GLN A 302 -34.96 -2.96 -2.82
C GLN A 302 -34.01 -3.31 -3.96
N TRP A 303 -34.06 -4.55 -4.47
CA TRP A 303 -33.28 -4.96 -5.64
C TRP A 303 -33.65 -4.19 -6.91
N LEU A 304 -34.94 -4.01 -7.20
CA LEU A 304 -35.38 -3.19 -8.33
C LEU A 304 -34.79 -1.76 -8.25
N ARG A 305 -34.87 -1.13 -7.08
CA ARG A 305 -34.29 0.20 -6.85
C ARG A 305 -32.77 0.25 -7.00
N ILE A 306 -32.07 -0.82 -6.60
CA ILE A 306 -30.62 -0.94 -6.77
C ILE A 306 -30.27 -1.01 -8.27
N LEU A 307 -30.98 -1.83 -9.04
CA LEU A 307 -30.73 -1.98 -10.48
C LEU A 307 -31.06 -0.70 -11.25
N ASP A 308 -32.16 -0.02 -10.94
CA ASP A 308 -32.51 1.28 -11.54
C ASP A 308 -31.44 2.33 -11.24
N ARG A 309 -30.96 2.39 -9.99
CA ARG A 309 -29.86 3.30 -9.63
C ARG A 309 -28.57 2.96 -10.31
N ARG A 310 -28.25 1.67 -10.49
CA ARG A 310 -27.06 1.26 -11.22
C ARG A 310 -27.10 1.77 -12.66
N LYS A 311 -28.26 1.67 -13.33
CA LYS A 311 -28.47 2.24 -14.68
C LYS A 311 -28.28 3.77 -14.68
N LEU A 312 -28.82 4.46 -13.67
CA LEU A 312 -28.62 5.90 -13.50
C LEU A 312 -27.14 6.27 -13.31
N VAL A 313 -26.42 5.60 -12.42
CA VAL A 313 -24.99 5.86 -12.19
C VAL A 313 -24.17 5.62 -13.46
N ALA A 314 -24.46 4.52 -14.17
CA ALA A 314 -23.80 4.19 -15.43
C ALA A 314 -23.98 5.28 -16.50
N SER A 315 -25.11 6.02 -16.49
CA SER A 315 -25.38 7.09 -17.46
C SER A 315 -24.44 8.31 -17.37
N VAL A 316 -23.69 8.46 -16.28
CA VAL A 316 -22.72 9.56 -16.10
C VAL A 316 -21.27 9.06 -16.05
N THR A 317 -21.00 7.82 -15.64
CA THR A 317 -19.61 7.35 -15.50
C THR A 317 -19.01 7.02 -16.87
N ARG A 318 -17.97 7.78 -17.30
CA ARG A 318 -17.19 7.52 -18.54
C ARG A 318 -16.40 6.19 -18.54
N GLN A 319 -16.39 5.43 -17.45
CA GLN A 319 -15.77 4.10 -17.47
C GLN A 319 -16.74 3.16 -18.18
N GLY A 320 -16.39 2.81 -19.43
CA GLY A 320 -17.19 1.96 -20.29
C GLY A 320 -17.59 0.67 -19.60
N GLY A 321 -18.87 0.33 -19.72
CA GLY A 321 -19.45 -0.93 -19.28
C GLY A 321 -19.44 -1.16 -17.78
N ALA A 322 -20.63 -1.40 -17.22
CA ALA A 322 -20.81 -2.47 -16.24
C ALA A 322 -19.82 -3.62 -16.46
N GLU A 323 -19.25 -4.21 -15.39
CA GLU A 323 -18.52 -5.46 -15.59
C GLU A 323 -19.41 -6.46 -16.35
N PRO A 324 -18.95 -7.02 -17.48
CA PRO A 324 -19.77 -7.95 -18.24
C PRO A 324 -20.20 -9.11 -17.35
N ALA A 325 -21.47 -9.49 -17.41
CA ALA A 325 -22.02 -10.52 -16.53
C ALA A 325 -21.20 -11.81 -16.55
N GLY A 326 -20.78 -12.27 -17.74
CA GLY A 326 -19.97 -13.48 -17.84
C GLY A 326 -18.56 -13.35 -17.23
N VAL A 327 -18.01 -12.14 -17.03
CA VAL A 327 -16.77 -11.96 -16.23
C VAL A 327 -17.07 -12.31 -14.78
N VAL A 328 -18.12 -11.73 -14.20
CA VAL A 328 -18.53 -12.02 -12.81
C VAL A 328 -18.89 -13.50 -12.65
N ARG A 329 -19.60 -14.09 -13.62
CA ARG A 329 -19.91 -15.54 -13.60
C ARG A 329 -18.65 -16.41 -13.67
N SER A 330 -17.65 -16.01 -14.45
CA SER A 330 -16.36 -16.71 -14.50
C SER A 330 -15.63 -16.64 -13.16
N LEU A 331 -15.63 -15.48 -12.51
CA LEU A 331 -15.05 -15.32 -11.17
C LEU A 331 -15.77 -16.17 -10.12
N LEU A 332 -17.10 -16.20 -10.15
CA LEU A 332 -17.89 -17.07 -9.25
C LEU A 332 -17.62 -18.56 -9.50
N ALA A 333 -17.54 -18.97 -10.76
CA ALA A 333 -17.16 -20.34 -11.13
C ALA A 333 -15.76 -20.70 -10.61
N ALA A 334 -14.81 -19.76 -10.64
CA ALA A 334 -13.48 -19.94 -10.06
C ALA A 334 -13.49 -20.03 -8.55
N ILE A 335 -14.29 -19.20 -7.87
CA ILE A 335 -14.45 -19.25 -6.42
C ILE A 335 -14.99 -20.62 -5.98
N LYS A 336 -15.98 -21.16 -6.70
CA LYS A 336 -16.54 -22.50 -6.49
C LYS A 336 -15.50 -23.59 -6.73
N GLY A 337 -14.92 -23.61 -7.94
CA GLY A 337 -14.04 -24.68 -8.40
C GLY A 337 -12.73 -24.80 -7.62
N THR A 338 -12.32 -23.72 -6.94
CA THR A 338 -11.09 -23.68 -6.14
C THR A 338 -11.36 -23.77 -4.62
N GLY A 339 -12.59 -24.05 -4.19
CA GLY A 339 -12.99 -24.04 -2.78
C GLY A 339 -12.13 -24.90 -1.86
N ASP A 340 -11.68 -26.06 -2.36
CA ASP A 340 -10.87 -27.04 -1.62
C ASP A 340 -9.35 -26.79 -1.67
N LEU A 341 -8.91 -25.76 -2.40
CA LEU A 341 -7.49 -25.43 -2.56
C LEU A 341 -7.00 -24.46 -1.48
N ASP A 342 -5.68 -24.39 -1.29
CA ASP A 342 -5.09 -23.40 -0.38
C ASP A 342 -5.28 -21.98 -0.91
N MET A 343 -5.26 -20.99 0.00
CA MET A 343 -5.58 -19.62 -0.34
C MET A 343 -4.65 -18.99 -1.40
N LEU A 344 -3.38 -19.38 -1.44
CA LEU A 344 -2.44 -18.83 -2.43
C LEU A 344 -2.80 -19.34 -3.84
N THR A 345 -3.05 -20.64 -3.96
CA THR A 345 -3.50 -21.26 -5.21
C THR A 345 -4.84 -20.67 -5.67
N ARG A 346 -5.79 -20.46 -4.75
CA ARG A 346 -7.06 -19.78 -5.04
C ARG A 346 -6.86 -18.37 -5.58
N CYS A 347 -5.97 -17.57 -4.97
CA CYS A 347 -5.66 -16.21 -5.45
C CYS A 347 -5.03 -16.21 -6.84
N ARG A 348 -4.12 -17.16 -7.13
CA ARG A 348 -3.49 -17.30 -8.45
C ARG A 348 -4.51 -17.69 -9.52
N ALA A 349 -5.33 -18.71 -9.25
CA ALA A 349 -6.39 -19.16 -10.15
C ALA A 349 -7.43 -18.05 -10.41
N PHE A 350 -7.89 -17.37 -9.34
CA PHE A 350 -8.78 -16.22 -9.45
C PHE A 350 -8.18 -15.12 -10.35
N SER A 351 -6.87 -14.85 -10.19
CA SER A 351 -6.17 -13.84 -10.99
C SER A 351 -6.02 -14.21 -12.47
N ALA A 352 -5.80 -15.49 -12.75
CA ALA A 352 -5.78 -16.01 -14.11
C ALA A 352 -7.15 -15.87 -14.77
N VAL A 353 -8.22 -16.22 -14.06
CA VAL A 353 -9.61 -16.15 -14.55
C VAL A 353 -10.04 -14.70 -14.80
N ASP A 354 -9.76 -13.77 -13.87
CA ASP A 354 -10.08 -12.34 -14.08
C ASP A 354 -9.40 -11.77 -15.32
N ARG A 355 -8.12 -12.13 -15.52
CA ARG A 355 -7.35 -11.71 -16.70
C ARG A 355 -7.98 -12.27 -17.98
N ALA A 356 -8.19 -13.59 -18.05
CA ALA A 356 -8.72 -14.25 -19.24
C ALA A 356 -10.15 -13.80 -19.56
N ALA A 357 -11.02 -13.70 -18.56
CA ALA A 357 -12.39 -13.22 -18.73
C ALA A 357 -12.43 -11.76 -19.22
N GLY A 358 -11.58 -10.90 -18.66
CA GLY A 358 -11.42 -9.52 -19.12
C GLY A 358 -10.92 -9.42 -20.57
N THR A 359 -9.98 -10.29 -20.95
CA THR A 359 -9.49 -10.39 -22.33
C THR A 359 -10.58 -10.84 -23.30
N ILE A 360 -11.37 -11.86 -22.94
CA ILE A 360 -12.49 -12.34 -23.77
C ILE A 360 -13.55 -11.25 -23.94
N ALA A 361 -13.86 -10.51 -22.87
CA ALA A 361 -14.80 -9.40 -22.93
C ALA A 361 -14.31 -8.25 -23.82
N ALA A 362 -13.01 -7.97 -23.85
CA ALA A 362 -12.41 -6.90 -24.65
C ALA A 362 -11.96 -7.36 -26.04
N LYS A 363 -12.20 -8.62 -26.42
CA LYS A 363 -11.58 -9.28 -27.57
C LYS A 363 -11.73 -8.54 -28.91
N ALA A 364 -12.85 -7.86 -29.13
CA ALA A 364 -13.09 -7.07 -30.35
C ALA A 364 -12.11 -5.88 -30.50
N GLU A 365 -11.50 -5.45 -29.41
CA GLU A 365 -10.58 -4.31 -29.35
C GLU A 365 -9.10 -4.72 -29.34
N LEU A 366 -8.81 -6.02 -29.43
CA LEU A 366 -7.48 -6.59 -29.22
C LEU A 366 -6.93 -7.29 -30.45
N THR A 367 -5.62 -7.19 -30.62
CA THR A 367 -4.91 -8.03 -31.57
C THR A 367 -4.94 -9.50 -31.11
N HIS A 368 -4.76 -10.42 -32.05
CA HIS A 368 -4.70 -11.85 -31.73
C HIS A 368 -3.57 -12.17 -30.72
N GLU A 369 -2.39 -11.59 -30.88
CA GLU A 369 -1.28 -11.77 -29.94
C GLU A 369 -1.59 -11.27 -28.52
N GLU A 370 -2.25 -10.12 -28.39
CA GLU A 370 -2.68 -9.59 -27.09
C GLU A 370 -3.74 -10.48 -26.45
N SER A 371 -4.61 -11.05 -27.27
CA SER A 371 -5.64 -12.00 -26.82
C SER A 371 -5.00 -13.29 -26.31
N MET A 372 -4.06 -13.88 -27.05
CA MET A 372 -3.34 -15.08 -26.63
C MET A 372 -2.55 -14.87 -25.33
N ARG A 373 -1.86 -13.73 -25.17
CA ARG A 373 -1.20 -13.36 -23.91
C ARG A 373 -2.19 -13.21 -22.76
N GLY A 374 -3.37 -12.66 -23.02
CA GLY A 374 -4.42 -12.47 -22.02
C GLY A 374 -5.07 -13.78 -21.56
N TYR A 375 -5.27 -14.73 -22.47
CA TYR A 375 -5.83 -16.05 -22.16
C TYR A 375 -4.91 -16.88 -21.25
N GLY A 376 -3.59 -16.76 -21.39
CA GLY A 376 -2.63 -17.54 -20.60
C GLY A 376 -2.88 -19.04 -20.72
N ALA A 377 -2.85 -19.78 -19.61
CA ALA A 377 -3.07 -21.23 -19.57
C ALA A 377 -4.43 -21.69 -20.10
N PHE A 378 -5.42 -20.79 -20.22
CA PHE A 378 -6.72 -21.14 -20.82
C PHE A 378 -6.62 -21.38 -22.33
N GLY A 379 -5.63 -20.79 -23.01
CA GLY A 379 -5.38 -21.03 -24.45
C GLY A 379 -5.04 -22.48 -24.77
N ASP A 380 -4.44 -23.19 -23.82
CA ASP A 380 -4.09 -24.62 -23.97
C ASP A 380 -5.28 -25.55 -23.68
N LEU A 381 -6.30 -25.06 -22.96
CA LEU A 381 -7.44 -25.85 -22.52
C LEU A 381 -8.60 -25.85 -23.51
N ALA A 382 -8.79 -24.76 -24.26
CA ALA A 382 -9.73 -24.70 -25.38
C ALA A 382 -9.41 -23.56 -26.34
N GLN A 383 -10.03 -23.60 -27.52
CA GLN A 383 -9.92 -22.55 -28.53
C GLN A 383 -10.66 -21.28 -28.10
N MET A 384 -10.00 -20.45 -27.29
CA MET A 384 -10.53 -19.19 -26.73
C MET A 384 -10.99 -18.20 -27.82
N ASP A 385 -10.50 -18.35 -29.05
CA ASP A 385 -10.92 -17.55 -30.19
C ASP A 385 -12.37 -17.77 -30.65
N TYR A 386 -13.05 -18.80 -30.15
CA TYR A 386 -14.48 -19.02 -30.39
C TYR A 386 -15.33 -18.97 -29.13
N VAL A 387 -14.72 -18.72 -27.97
CA VAL A 387 -15.39 -18.68 -26.68
C VAL A 387 -15.86 -17.25 -26.38
N GLY A 388 -17.18 -17.07 -26.28
CA GLY A 388 -17.78 -15.85 -25.75
C GLY A 388 -17.72 -15.78 -24.23
N VAL A 389 -18.05 -14.61 -23.66
CA VAL A 389 -17.95 -14.32 -22.21
C VAL A 389 -18.77 -15.33 -21.37
N ASP A 390 -19.96 -15.73 -21.82
CA ASP A 390 -20.78 -16.75 -21.13
C ASP A 390 -20.28 -18.18 -21.35
N GLY A 391 -19.67 -18.44 -22.52
CA GLY A 391 -19.02 -19.71 -22.83
C GLY A 391 -17.82 -19.95 -21.93
N PHE A 392 -17.07 -18.88 -21.61
CA PHE A 392 -15.91 -18.96 -20.73
C PHE A 392 -16.33 -19.31 -19.30
N ALA A 393 -17.39 -18.71 -18.76
CA ALA A 393 -17.90 -19.05 -17.44
C ALA A 393 -18.29 -20.54 -17.34
N LYS A 394 -18.91 -21.11 -18.39
CA LYS A 394 -19.24 -22.55 -18.46
C LYS A 394 -18.00 -23.44 -18.53
N LEU A 395 -16.97 -23.01 -19.26
CA LEU A 395 -15.70 -23.71 -19.34
C LEU A 395 -15.01 -23.74 -17.98
N VAL A 396 -14.91 -22.59 -17.32
CA VAL A 396 -14.33 -22.43 -15.98
C VAL A 396 -15.06 -23.33 -14.96
N GLY A 397 -16.39 -23.38 -15.02
CA GLY A 397 -17.20 -24.22 -14.12
C GLY A 397 -17.05 -25.73 -14.33
N ARG A 398 -16.41 -26.19 -15.42
CA ARG A 398 -16.19 -27.62 -15.72
C ARG A 398 -14.76 -28.09 -15.43
N LEU A 399 -13.87 -27.20 -15.01
CA LEU A 399 -12.48 -27.53 -14.74
C LEU A 399 -12.35 -28.50 -13.57
N ALA A 400 -11.52 -29.52 -13.74
CA ALA A 400 -11.17 -30.43 -12.66
C ALA A 400 -10.13 -29.80 -11.73
N THR A 401 -9.99 -30.34 -10.51
CA THR A 401 -9.01 -29.88 -9.51
C THR A 401 -7.58 -29.85 -10.07
N GLY A 402 -7.22 -30.81 -10.92
CA GLY A 402 -5.89 -30.85 -11.57
C GLY A 402 -5.65 -29.71 -12.56
N ASP A 403 -6.71 -29.21 -13.22
CA ASP A 403 -6.60 -28.07 -14.15
C ASP A 403 -6.44 -26.76 -13.39
N TRP A 404 -7.07 -26.65 -12.22
CA TRP A 404 -6.93 -25.48 -11.36
C TRP A 404 -5.50 -25.24 -10.87
N VAL A 405 -4.78 -26.32 -10.52
CA VAL A 405 -3.37 -26.24 -10.14
C VAL A 405 -2.52 -25.75 -11.32
N LYS A 406 -2.72 -26.31 -12.52
CA LYS A 406 -2.00 -25.86 -13.74
C LYS A 406 -2.26 -24.39 -14.06
N ILE A 407 -3.52 -23.95 -13.97
CA ILE A 407 -3.91 -22.56 -14.18
C ILE A 407 -3.25 -21.66 -13.14
N ALA A 408 -3.25 -22.05 -11.87
CA ALA A 408 -2.61 -21.30 -10.80
C ALA A 408 -1.09 -21.19 -11.01
N ASP A 409 -0.43 -22.26 -11.42
CA ASP A 409 1.03 -22.29 -11.67
C ASP A 409 1.44 -21.36 -12.82
N SER A 410 0.54 -21.08 -13.77
CA SER A 410 0.78 -20.08 -14.83
C SER A 410 0.89 -18.63 -14.33
N VAL A 411 0.56 -18.38 -13.05
CA VAL A 411 0.64 -17.07 -12.40
C VAL A 411 1.68 -17.13 -11.27
N PRO A 412 2.97 -16.88 -11.56
CA PRO A 412 4.05 -17.09 -10.59
C PRO A 412 3.98 -16.10 -9.41
N ALA A 413 3.48 -14.88 -9.64
CA ALA A 413 3.35 -13.83 -8.64
C ALA A 413 1.90 -13.36 -8.49
N VAL A 414 1.38 -13.41 -7.25
CA VAL A 414 0.11 -12.78 -6.88
C VAL A 414 0.25 -12.12 -5.51
N ASN A 415 -0.26 -10.90 -5.36
CA ASN A 415 -0.30 -10.24 -4.07
C ASN A 415 -1.51 -10.77 -3.27
N GLN A 416 -1.26 -11.71 -2.36
CA GLN A 416 -2.30 -12.37 -1.57
C GLN A 416 -3.05 -11.39 -0.65
N ASP A 417 -2.40 -10.33 -0.17
CA ASP A 417 -3.04 -9.32 0.69
C ASP A 417 -4.09 -8.49 -0.07
N VAL A 418 -3.97 -8.42 -1.40
CA VAL A 418 -4.90 -7.68 -2.27
C VAL A 418 -5.99 -8.59 -2.82
N VAL A 419 -5.62 -9.79 -3.29
CA VAL A 419 -6.56 -10.71 -3.96
C VAL A 419 -7.31 -11.57 -2.95
N GLY A 420 -6.69 -11.91 -1.82
CA GLY A 420 -7.26 -12.78 -0.79
C GLY A 420 -8.58 -12.27 -0.22
N PRO A 421 -8.69 -10.99 0.14
CA PRO A 421 -9.95 -10.38 0.57
C PRO A 421 -11.09 -10.51 -0.46
N LEU A 422 -10.81 -10.39 -1.76
CA LEU A 422 -11.80 -10.53 -2.84
C LEU A 422 -12.27 -11.97 -2.98
N VAL A 423 -11.36 -12.94 -2.96
CA VAL A 423 -11.69 -14.38 -2.98
C VAL A 423 -12.53 -14.77 -1.77
N SER A 424 -12.20 -14.23 -0.60
CA SER A 424 -12.95 -14.48 0.64
C SER A 424 -14.35 -13.86 0.57
N ALA A 425 -14.47 -12.60 0.11
CA ALA A 425 -15.77 -11.94 -0.05
C ALA A 425 -16.65 -12.66 -1.08
N GLY A 426 -16.04 -13.12 -2.18
CA GLY A 426 -16.70 -13.94 -3.18
C GLY A 426 -17.20 -15.26 -2.65
N SER A 427 -16.41 -15.94 -1.80
CA SER A 427 -16.82 -17.17 -1.14
C SER A 427 -18.04 -16.94 -0.23
N GLY A 428 -18.08 -15.83 0.50
CA GLY A 428 -19.22 -15.46 1.34
C GLY A 428 -20.48 -15.06 0.58
N LEU A 429 -20.36 -14.69 -0.70
CA LEU A 429 -21.48 -14.30 -1.57
C LEU A 429 -21.90 -15.39 -2.55
N TYR A 430 -21.09 -16.42 -2.73
CA TYR A 430 -21.20 -17.36 -3.84
C TYR A 430 -22.60 -17.99 -3.95
N ASP A 431 -23.10 -18.64 -2.88
CA ASP A 431 -24.40 -19.32 -2.88
C ASP A 431 -25.54 -18.35 -3.19
N PHE A 432 -25.44 -17.11 -2.70
CA PHE A 432 -26.40 -16.07 -2.97
C PHE A 432 -26.37 -15.65 -4.45
N LEU A 433 -25.19 -15.36 -5.00
CA LEU A 433 -25.04 -14.84 -6.36
C LEU A 433 -25.29 -15.91 -7.43
N GLU A 434 -25.02 -17.19 -7.17
CA GLU A 434 -25.29 -18.29 -8.09
C GLU A 434 -26.78 -18.36 -8.48
N SER A 435 -27.68 -18.12 -7.52
CA SER A 435 -29.13 -18.17 -7.73
C SER A 435 -29.77 -16.88 -8.27
N ARG A 436 -28.98 -15.81 -8.45
CA ARG A 436 -29.46 -14.47 -8.81
C ARG A 436 -29.37 -14.20 -10.30
N SER A 437 -30.10 -13.18 -10.77
CA SER A 437 -29.95 -12.68 -12.13
C SER A 437 -28.57 -12.08 -12.37
N ASP A 438 -28.15 -11.99 -13.63
CA ASP A 438 -26.85 -11.41 -14.00
C ASP A 438 -26.71 -9.95 -13.55
N GLU A 439 -27.77 -9.14 -13.68
CA GLU A 439 -27.74 -7.75 -13.24
C GLU A 439 -27.54 -7.63 -11.72
N GLU A 440 -28.22 -8.46 -10.93
CA GLU A 440 -28.06 -8.52 -9.47
C GLU A 440 -26.67 -9.02 -9.08
N ALA A 441 -26.18 -10.07 -9.76
CA ALA A 441 -24.88 -10.65 -9.50
C ALA A 441 -23.75 -9.64 -9.72
N VAL A 442 -23.79 -8.93 -10.85
CA VAL A 442 -22.81 -7.88 -11.16
C VAL A 442 -22.92 -6.73 -10.18
N ALA A 443 -24.13 -6.25 -9.87
CA ALA A 443 -24.31 -5.14 -8.92
C ALA A 443 -23.71 -5.48 -7.54
N ALA A 444 -24.02 -6.66 -7.01
CA ALA A 444 -23.52 -7.09 -5.71
C ALA A 444 -21.99 -7.29 -5.71
N TRP A 445 -21.46 -7.88 -6.78
CA TRP A 445 -20.02 -8.10 -6.93
C TRP A 445 -19.23 -6.80 -7.04
N GLU A 446 -19.70 -5.83 -7.84
CA GLU A 446 -19.10 -4.50 -7.97
C GLU A 446 -19.07 -3.77 -6.61
N ALA A 447 -20.17 -3.81 -5.86
CA ALA A 447 -20.27 -3.18 -4.54
C ALA A 447 -19.37 -3.86 -3.49
N ALA A 448 -19.35 -5.20 -3.44
CA ALA A 448 -18.49 -5.95 -2.53
C ALA A 448 -17.00 -5.71 -2.83
N SER A 449 -16.63 -5.76 -4.12
CA SER A 449 -15.27 -5.47 -4.57
C SER A 449 -14.85 -4.03 -4.25
N ALA A 450 -15.76 -3.06 -4.40
CA ALA A 450 -15.51 -1.67 -4.04
C ALA A 450 -15.33 -1.49 -2.52
N LEU A 451 -16.08 -2.20 -1.68
CA LEU A 451 -15.90 -2.18 -0.22
C LEU A 451 -14.57 -2.77 0.22
N VAL A 452 -14.19 -3.93 -0.33
CA VAL A 452 -12.88 -4.53 -0.09
C VAL A 452 -11.77 -3.53 -0.44
N ARG A 453 -11.92 -2.84 -1.58
CA ARG A 453 -10.95 -1.88 -2.11
C ARG A 453 -11.14 -0.44 -1.62
N ARG A 454 -12.02 -0.19 -0.64
CA ARG A 454 -12.49 1.16 -0.31
C ARG A 454 -11.34 2.15 -0.10
N LEU A 455 -10.26 1.74 0.57
CA LEU A 455 -9.09 2.59 0.87
C LEU A 455 -8.19 2.84 -0.35
N HIS A 456 -8.21 1.94 -1.34
CA HIS A 456 -7.40 1.99 -2.56
C HIS A 456 -8.10 2.68 -3.74
N LEU A 457 -9.40 2.98 -3.61
CA LEU A 457 -10.16 3.75 -4.59
C LEU A 457 -10.16 5.23 -4.21
N THR A 458 -10.27 6.12 -5.21
CA THR A 458 -10.66 7.50 -4.91
C THR A 458 -12.11 7.50 -4.41
N PRO A 459 -12.51 8.42 -3.51
CA PRO A 459 -13.88 8.48 -2.98
C PRO A 459 -14.97 8.47 -4.06
N ILE A 460 -14.75 9.17 -5.17
CA ILE A 460 -15.71 9.19 -6.30
C ILE A 460 -15.78 7.85 -7.06
N LYS A 461 -14.66 7.12 -7.20
CA LYS A 461 -14.65 5.78 -7.80
C LYS A 461 -15.34 4.75 -6.90
N PHE A 462 -15.09 4.82 -5.59
CA PHE A 462 -15.82 4.01 -4.60
C PHE A 462 -17.32 4.30 -4.66
N ALA A 463 -17.70 5.58 -4.67
CA ALA A 463 -19.10 5.99 -4.75
C ALA A 463 -19.79 5.49 -6.03
N ALA A 464 -19.11 5.56 -7.18
CA ALA A 464 -19.67 5.05 -8.44
C ALA A 464 -20.04 3.55 -8.38
N SER A 465 -19.23 2.72 -7.72
CA SER A 465 -19.51 1.29 -7.59
C SER A 465 -20.49 0.96 -6.46
N TYR A 466 -20.51 1.75 -5.37
CA TYR A 466 -21.28 1.43 -4.17
C TYR A 466 -22.63 2.18 -4.03
N ALA A 467 -22.78 3.34 -4.71
CA ALA A 467 -23.97 4.17 -4.66
C ALA A 467 -25.31 3.42 -4.86
N PRO A 468 -25.43 2.41 -5.75
CA PRO A 468 -26.67 1.65 -5.89
C PRO A 468 -27.20 1.09 -4.57
N PHE A 469 -26.30 0.60 -3.71
CA PHE A 469 -26.61 0.00 -2.41
C PHE A 469 -26.70 1.01 -1.27
N ALA A 470 -26.18 2.23 -1.44
CA ALA A 470 -25.96 3.15 -0.32
C ALA A 470 -27.21 3.50 0.50
N SER A 471 -28.42 3.47 -0.08
CA SER A 471 -29.65 3.70 0.69
C SER A 471 -30.21 2.46 1.38
N ALA A 472 -29.82 1.26 0.96
CA ALA A 472 -30.28 0.00 1.56
C ALA A 472 -29.26 -0.52 2.57
N ILE A 473 -27.96 -0.33 2.29
CA ILE A 473 -26.83 -0.76 3.09
C ILE A 473 -25.82 0.40 3.14
N PRO A 474 -25.90 1.30 4.13
CA PRO A 474 -24.98 2.44 4.23
C PRO A 474 -23.54 1.99 4.51
N ALA A 475 -22.58 2.42 3.68
CA ALA A 475 -21.14 2.17 3.92
C ALA A 475 -20.51 3.15 4.92
N THR A 476 -21.11 4.33 5.08
CA THR A 476 -20.63 5.39 5.98
C THR A 476 -21.65 5.64 7.05
N ASN A 477 -21.22 5.61 8.32
CA ASN A 477 -22.09 5.90 9.45
C ASN A 477 -22.39 7.42 9.48
N PRO A 478 -23.65 7.86 9.36
CA PRO A 478 -23.98 9.29 9.40
C PRO A 478 -23.52 9.98 10.69
N LYS A 479 -23.40 9.23 11.80
CA LYS A 479 -22.92 9.75 13.08
C LYS A 479 -21.45 10.15 13.08
N SER A 480 -20.65 9.70 12.10
CA SER A 480 -19.25 10.09 11.96
C SER A 480 -19.06 11.39 11.17
N LEU A 481 -20.14 11.97 10.61
CA LEU A 481 -20.08 13.19 9.82
C LEU A 481 -20.35 14.43 10.70
N SER A 482 -19.58 15.49 10.48
CA SER A 482 -19.83 16.76 11.14
C SER A 482 -21.12 17.43 10.63
N ALA A 483 -21.75 18.28 11.44
CA ALA A 483 -23.01 18.93 11.07
C ALA A 483 -22.97 19.71 9.74
N PRO A 484 -21.91 20.48 9.41
CA PRO A 484 -21.81 21.14 8.11
C PRO A 484 -21.72 20.16 6.94
N VAL A 485 -21.02 19.04 7.12
CA VAL A 485 -20.92 17.98 6.11
C VAL A 485 -22.28 17.30 5.90
N LEU A 486 -23.03 17.02 6.98
CA LEU A 486 -24.39 16.46 6.87
C LEU A 486 -25.34 17.39 6.08
N ARG A 487 -25.27 18.70 6.34
CA ARG A 487 -26.05 19.69 5.60
C ARG A 487 -25.64 19.78 4.14
N TYR A 488 -24.34 19.72 3.88
CA TYR A 488 -23.82 19.71 2.51
C TYR A 488 -24.28 18.48 1.74
N VAL A 489 -24.16 17.29 2.33
CA VAL A 489 -24.68 16.04 1.75
C VAL A 489 -26.19 16.16 1.48
N SER A 490 -26.95 16.75 2.41
CA SER A 490 -28.39 17.01 2.21
C SER A 490 -28.67 17.99 1.07
N ALA A 491 -27.85 19.03 0.92
CA ALA A 491 -27.95 20.01 -0.16
C ALA A 491 -27.59 19.37 -1.52
N VAL A 492 -26.54 18.55 -1.57
CA VAL A 492 -26.17 17.75 -2.75
C VAL A 492 -27.34 16.84 -3.17
N SER A 493 -28.02 16.21 -2.21
CA SER A 493 -29.20 15.38 -2.49
C SER A 493 -30.42 16.13 -3.04
N ARG A 494 -30.39 17.47 -3.03
CA ARG A 494 -31.49 18.35 -3.48
C ARG A 494 -31.10 19.24 -4.67
N LEU A 495 -29.95 18.97 -5.30
CA LEU A 495 -29.51 19.73 -6.46
C LEU A 495 -30.56 19.69 -7.58
N SER A 496 -30.87 20.87 -8.11
CA SER A 496 -31.63 21.06 -9.34
C SER A 496 -30.75 20.87 -10.57
N THR A 497 -31.36 20.76 -11.75
CA THR A 497 -30.64 20.67 -13.03
C THR A 497 -29.73 21.88 -13.26
N ASN A 498 -30.20 23.09 -12.98
CA ASN A 498 -29.41 24.31 -13.13
C ASN A 498 -28.19 24.33 -12.19
N GLN A 499 -28.37 23.90 -10.93
CA GLN A 499 -27.24 23.80 -10.00
C GLN A 499 -26.23 22.73 -10.42
N CYS A 500 -26.69 21.60 -10.98
CA CYS A 500 -25.80 20.60 -11.55
C CYS A 500 -25.00 21.15 -12.74
N ALA A 501 -25.64 21.92 -13.64
CA ALA A 501 -24.97 22.54 -14.77
C ALA A 501 -23.88 23.54 -14.31
N VAL A 502 -24.13 24.31 -13.26
CA VAL A 502 -23.13 25.19 -12.63
C VAL A 502 -21.95 24.38 -12.09
N LEU A 503 -22.21 23.29 -11.38
CA LEU A 503 -21.14 22.41 -10.84
C LEU A 503 -20.34 21.70 -11.94
N ALA A 504 -20.90 21.55 -13.14
CA ALA A 504 -20.23 20.92 -14.28
C ALA A 504 -19.25 21.86 -15.00
N GLN A 505 -19.31 23.18 -14.73
CA GLN A 505 -18.41 24.14 -15.36
C GLN A 505 -16.94 23.82 -15.02
N PRO A 506 -16.00 24.02 -15.96
CA PRO A 506 -14.60 23.78 -15.71
C PRO A 506 -14.06 24.79 -14.68
N TRP A 507 -13.27 24.29 -13.74
CA TRP A 507 -12.58 25.09 -12.74
C TRP A 507 -11.18 24.54 -12.50
N HIS A 508 -10.28 25.42 -12.06
CA HIS A 508 -8.92 25.09 -11.69
C HIS A 508 -8.65 25.55 -10.27
N VAL A 509 -7.89 24.74 -9.54
CA VAL A 509 -7.36 25.10 -8.21
C VAL A 509 -5.89 25.38 -8.40
N ALA A 510 -5.43 26.52 -7.89
CA ALA A 510 -4.02 26.85 -7.90
C ALA A 510 -3.22 25.82 -7.09
N ASP A 511 -1.99 25.54 -7.52
CA ASP A 511 -1.18 24.43 -6.99
C ASP A 511 -0.93 24.55 -5.47
N ASP A 512 -0.81 25.79 -4.97
CA ASP A 512 -0.68 26.12 -3.56
C ASP A 512 -1.93 25.73 -2.75
N LEU A 513 -3.13 26.03 -3.26
CA LEU A 513 -4.41 25.67 -2.64
C LEU A 513 -4.68 24.17 -2.74
N SER A 514 -4.29 23.53 -3.84
CA SER A 514 -4.37 22.08 -4.01
C SER A 514 -3.47 21.35 -3.00
N SER A 515 -2.27 21.87 -2.78
CA SER A 515 -1.31 21.37 -1.79
C SER A 515 -1.82 21.61 -0.36
N ALA A 516 -2.38 22.80 -0.08
CA ALA A 516 -3.01 23.11 1.20
C ALA A 516 -4.19 22.16 1.53
N LEU A 517 -5.08 21.93 0.57
CA LEU A 517 -6.19 20.99 0.71
C LEU A 517 -5.71 19.55 0.88
N THR A 518 -4.63 19.16 0.21
CA THR A 518 -4.06 17.81 0.33
C THR A 518 -3.46 17.57 1.71
N ARG A 519 -2.72 18.54 2.26
CA ARG A 519 -2.22 18.50 3.64
C ARG A 519 -3.37 18.49 4.66
N ALA A 520 -4.39 19.31 4.44
CA ALA A 520 -5.55 19.39 5.33
C ALA A 520 -6.42 18.11 5.30
N ALA A 521 -6.44 17.38 4.18
CA ALA A 521 -7.21 16.16 3.97
C ALA A 521 -6.52 14.86 4.43
N ALA A 522 -5.37 14.93 5.12
CA ALA A 522 -4.62 13.76 5.59
C ALA A 522 -5.38 12.89 6.63
N ASP A 523 -6.50 13.37 7.17
CA ASP A 523 -7.33 12.66 8.13
C ASP A 523 -8.44 11.82 7.50
N VAL A 524 -8.82 10.74 8.18
CA VAL A 524 -9.98 9.90 7.86
C VAL A 524 -11.28 10.72 7.76
N GLY A 525 -11.42 11.81 8.51
CA GLY A 525 -12.60 12.67 8.49
C GLY A 525 -12.86 13.36 7.14
N ALA A 526 -11.81 13.86 6.48
CA ALA A 526 -11.92 14.51 5.18
C ALA A 526 -12.32 13.50 4.08
N ARG A 527 -11.70 12.32 4.11
CA ARG A 527 -12.06 11.21 3.22
C ARG A 527 -13.51 10.78 3.43
N THR A 528 -13.94 10.62 4.68
CA THR A 528 -15.31 10.20 5.01
C THR A 528 -16.34 11.23 4.53
N ALA A 529 -16.03 12.52 4.62
CA ALA A 529 -16.87 13.60 4.11
C ALA A 529 -16.92 13.64 2.58
N GLU A 530 -15.78 13.46 1.91
CA GLU A 530 -15.70 13.34 0.45
C GLU A 530 -16.48 12.14 -0.07
N GLU A 531 -16.33 10.97 0.57
CA GLU A 531 -17.07 9.75 0.24
C GLU A 531 -18.58 9.94 0.42
N ALA A 532 -19.02 10.56 1.52
CA ALA A 532 -20.44 10.83 1.76
C ALA A 532 -21.04 11.79 0.72
N ALA A 533 -20.30 12.86 0.37
CA ALA A 533 -20.71 13.78 -0.68
C ALA A 533 -20.74 13.11 -2.06
N ALA A 534 -19.74 12.28 -2.36
CA ALA A 534 -19.67 11.52 -3.61
C ALA A 534 -20.83 10.52 -3.73
N LEU A 535 -21.17 9.79 -2.67
CA LEU A 535 -22.31 8.86 -2.65
C LEU A 535 -23.63 9.58 -2.90
N ALA A 536 -23.82 10.77 -2.31
CA ALA A 536 -25.01 11.58 -2.58
C ALA A 536 -25.01 12.12 -4.02
N ALA A 537 -23.88 12.64 -4.50
CA ALA A 537 -23.76 13.25 -5.81
C ALA A 537 -23.99 12.25 -6.95
N VAL A 538 -23.39 11.06 -6.84
CA VAL A 538 -23.48 10.02 -7.88
C VAL A 538 -24.89 9.41 -7.95
N VAL A 539 -25.72 9.54 -6.91
CA VAL A 539 -27.15 9.18 -7.00
C VAL A 539 -27.99 10.33 -7.53
N THR A 540 -27.76 11.56 -7.07
CA THR A 540 -28.64 12.70 -7.37
C THR A 540 -28.36 13.33 -8.72
N VAL A 541 -27.10 13.54 -9.09
CA VAL A 541 -26.73 14.24 -10.33
C VAL A 541 -27.23 13.50 -11.59
N PRO A 542 -27.13 12.17 -11.70
CA PRO A 542 -27.62 11.48 -12.90
C PRO A 542 -29.14 11.58 -13.10
N MET A 543 -29.90 11.88 -12.05
CA MET A 543 -31.34 12.16 -12.15
C MET A 543 -31.64 13.56 -12.70
N ARG A 544 -30.60 14.37 -12.99
CA ARG A 544 -30.70 15.77 -13.41
C ARG A 544 -29.95 16.03 -14.70
N VAL A 545 -28.72 15.52 -14.80
CA VAL A 545 -27.80 15.73 -15.94
C VAL A 545 -27.07 14.42 -16.21
N SER A 546 -27.06 13.98 -17.47
CA SER A 546 -26.40 12.75 -17.91
C SER A 546 -25.04 13.04 -18.56
N GLY A 547 -24.30 11.99 -18.89
CA GLY A 547 -23.05 12.09 -19.64
C GLY A 547 -21.94 12.81 -18.87
N SER A 548 -21.03 13.45 -19.62
CA SER A 548 -19.82 14.03 -19.03
C SER A 548 -20.07 15.24 -18.13
N GLU A 549 -21.12 16.00 -18.40
CA GLU A 549 -21.51 17.13 -17.55
C GLU A 549 -21.98 16.63 -16.18
N GLY A 550 -22.81 15.59 -16.16
CA GLY A 550 -23.22 14.94 -14.91
C GLY A 550 -22.04 14.39 -14.12
N TRP A 551 -21.05 13.80 -14.81
CA TRP A 551 -19.83 13.32 -14.16
C TRP A 551 -18.97 14.45 -13.58
N ALA A 552 -18.83 15.55 -14.31
CA ALA A 552 -18.09 16.73 -13.86
C ALA A 552 -18.76 17.32 -12.61
N ALA A 553 -20.08 17.49 -12.63
CA ALA A 553 -20.85 17.96 -11.48
C ALA A 553 -20.71 17.05 -10.26
N ALA A 554 -20.75 15.72 -10.45
CA ALA A 554 -20.55 14.77 -9.36
C ALA A 554 -19.15 14.86 -8.73
N LYS A 555 -18.10 15.08 -9.54
CA LYS A 555 -16.75 15.32 -9.04
C LYS A 555 -16.63 16.62 -8.27
N THR A 556 -17.22 17.70 -8.77
CA THR A 556 -17.23 19.01 -8.08
C THR A 556 -17.96 18.91 -6.74
N ALA A 557 -19.07 18.17 -6.68
CA ALA A 557 -19.79 17.91 -5.43
C ALA A 557 -18.97 17.06 -4.44
N ALA A 558 -18.30 16.00 -4.91
CA ALA A 558 -17.39 15.22 -4.06
C ALA A 558 -16.26 16.09 -3.49
N PHE A 559 -15.63 16.91 -4.33
CA PHE A 559 -14.61 17.87 -3.94
C PHE A 559 -15.08 18.81 -2.80
N GLY A 560 -16.34 19.27 -2.84
CA GLY A 560 -16.91 20.05 -1.73
C GLY A 560 -16.95 19.30 -0.40
N GLY A 561 -17.24 18.00 -0.43
CA GLY A 561 -17.16 17.15 0.75
C GLY A 561 -15.75 17.13 1.35
N ARG A 562 -14.73 17.04 0.50
CA ARG A 562 -13.32 17.09 0.91
C ARG A 562 -12.94 18.44 1.53
N VAL A 563 -13.36 19.54 0.92
CA VAL A 563 -13.10 20.91 1.41
C VAL A 563 -13.75 21.12 2.79
N LEU A 564 -15.03 20.75 2.96
CA LEU A 564 -15.72 20.88 4.25
C LEU A 564 -15.19 19.93 5.32
N GLY A 565 -14.84 18.71 4.93
CA GLY A 565 -14.21 17.74 5.83
C GLY A 565 -12.84 18.22 6.36
N SER A 566 -12.17 19.08 5.59
CA SER A 566 -10.86 19.65 5.93
C SER A 566 -10.95 21.06 6.54
N ARG A 567 -12.16 21.61 6.71
CA ARG A 567 -12.39 23.03 7.05
C ARG A 567 -11.70 23.51 8.33
N SER A 568 -11.51 22.63 9.33
CA SER A 568 -10.89 23.00 10.60
C SER A 568 -9.37 23.22 10.49
N ARG A 569 -8.77 22.85 9.35
CA ARG A 569 -7.34 22.96 9.06
C ARG A 569 -7.03 23.90 7.89
N LEU A 570 -8.06 24.49 7.29
CA LEU A 570 -7.93 25.49 6.25
C LEU A 570 -8.08 26.88 6.88
N SER A 571 -7.31 27.86 6.40
CA SER A 571 -7.62 29.25 6.69
C SER A 571 -8.98 29.61 6.06
N LEU A 572 -9.64 30.62 6.61
CA LEU A 572 -10.93 31.08 6.08
C LEU A 572 -10.82 31.51 4.61
N GLU A 573 -9.73 32.19 4.25
CA GLU A 573 -9.44 32.58 2.87
C GLU A 573 -9.25 31.37 1.95
N HIS A 574 -8.46 30.36 2.36
CA HIS A 574 -8.30 29.13 1.58
C HIS A 574 -9.63 28.41 1.40
N LEU A 575 -10.46 28.35 2.46
CA LEU A 575 -11.78 27.74 2.40
C LEU A 575 -12.68 28.45 1.39
N GLU A 576 -12.73 29.79 1.41
CA GLU A 576 -13.54 30.57 0.48
C GLU A 576 -13.10 30.41 -0.97
N VAL A 577 -11.79 30.44 -1.24
CA VAL A 577 -11.27 30.27 -2.60
C VAL A 577 -11.51 28.85 -3.11
N LEU A 578 -11.27 27.82 -2.28
CA LEU A 578 -11.57 26.43 -2.62
C LEU A 578 -13.07 26.19 -2.81
N TRP A 579 -13.94 26.97 -2.17
CA TRP A 579 -15.39 26.83 -2.29
C TRP A 579 -15.98 27.53 -3.53
N ARG A 580 -15.22 28.41 -4.21
CA ARG A 580 -15.71 29.16 -5.39
C ARG A 580 -16.42 28.31 -6.45
N PRO A 581 -15.92 27.11 -6.84
CA PRO A 581 -16.60 26.28 -7.84
C PRO A 581 -17.98 25.78 -7.39
N ILE A 582 -18.25 25.77 -6.10
CA ILE A 582 -19.48 25.24 -5.48
C ILE A 582 -20.41 26.37 -5.06
N GLN A 583 -19.87 27.55 -4.75
CA GLN A 583 -20.57 28.67 -4.12
C GLN A 583 -21.89 29.05 -4.80
N ALA A 584 -21.93 29.08 -6.14
CA ALA A 584 -23.13 29.43 -6.90
C ALA A 584 -24.22 28.36 -6.82
N ALA A 585 -23.85 27.09 -6.66
CA ALA A 585 -24.81 25.99 -6.53
C ALA A 585 -25.23 25.78 -5.07
N ILE A 586 -24.27 25.76 -4.14
CA ILE A 586 -24.48 25.58 -2.70
C ILE A 586 -23.65 26.63 -1.96
N PRO A 587 -24.25 27.76 -1.56
CA PRO A 587 -23.54 28.82 -0.85
C PRO A 587 -23.02 28.35 0.50
N LEU A 588 -21.76 28.67 0.84
CA LEU A 588 -21.14 28.26 2.12
C LEU A 588 -21.95 28.73 3.33
N ALA A 589 -22.56 29.92 3.26
CA ALA A 589 -23.41 30.49 4.30
C ALA A 589 -24.65 29.62 4.61
N SER A 590 -25.19 28.88 3.63
CA SER A 590 -26.34 27.98 3.82
C SER A 590 -26.01 26.77 4.71
N LEU A 591 -24.72 26.48 4.92
CA LEU A 591 -24.24 25.32 5.66
C LEU A 591 -23.94 25.64 7.13
N VAL A 592 -23.87 26.92 7.50
CA VAL A 592 -23.68 27.38 8.88
C VAL A 592 -24.98 27.22 9.68
N ALA A 593 -24.89 26.91 10.98
CA ALA A 593 -26.06 26.84 11.84
C ALA A 593 -26.88 28.14 11.76
N VAL A 594 -28.17 28.03 11.42
CA VAL A 594 -29.12 29.09 11.76
C VAL A 594 -29.03 29.20 13.27
N ALA A 595 -28.49 30.31 13.77
CA ALA A 595 -28.63 30.65 15.16
C ALA A 595 -30.14 30.69 15.40
N LYS A 596 -30.68 29.71 16.13
CA LYS A 596 -32.04 29.83 16.64
C LYS A 596 -32.04 31.13 17.43
N SER A 597 -32.75 32.14 16.93
CA SER A 597 -33.09 33.26 17.79
C SER A 597 -33.88 32.66 18.94
N ARG A 598 -33.33 32.75 20.15
CA ARG A 598 -34.13 32.52 21.36
C ARG A 598 -35.23 33.58 21.31
N ARG A 599 -36.45 33.15 21.01
CA ARG A 599 -37.66 33.82 21.50
C ARG A 599 -38.13 33.06 22.71
#